data_AF-A0A1Y4AXB1-F1
#
_entry.id   AF-A0A1Y4AXB1-F1
#
_cell.length_a   1.000
_cell.length_b   1.000
_cell.length_c   1.000
_cell.angle_alpha   90.00
_cell.angle_beta   90.00
_cell.angle_gamma   90.00
#
_symmetry.space_group_name_H-M   'P 1'
#
loop_
_entity.id
_entity.type
_entity.pdbx_description
1 polymer ?
#
loop_
_entity_poly.entity_id
_entity_poly.type
_entity_poly.pdbx_seq_one_letter_code
_entity_poly.pdbx_strand_id
1 'polypeptide(L)'
;MKQTLTFTPSVIPSTASRLDPDAFDRSLEAFNEKRYRDSFLALLDFIGKGLRTRYGNADATAFEIPHGSIVVRIRTDGGRLRIEAPFLELPGKGRIPLLRQAAVLNICGMDLPRIVLRGERLYFEYECPMTLVHPAKIYYVLRDICHTGDRYDDEFVTKFHARRICEPRIERYDAEMVARLCGAIRAACDEGLREAAAFQNERNYGYAWNIIATTLLRICYLARPQGQLLNRLDRAIHELDREDIPLPEVVSRGCSFARTLGAMSDEELAEGLYRIETFIPEKSRATLKSIQDAFSESAARCAEALERKDYAVCCLSTVYKFYEMYYNSDVPEQVDAVISQALAQSASRPLEEAAPLLNDAMECIMEGDFGEEEDGGDEAPSAKASAGEAAPSGEASASEAPDTEAGAAEPTPLQREAMTGVLLQSGFLERYMKQRIHGTEAPDAAGAAERPDPKQTER
;
A
#
# COMPACT_ATOMS: atom_id res chain seq x y z
N MET A 1 -22.49 20.03 -1.17
CA MET A 1 -22.58 18.87 -2.09
C MET A 1 -24.00 18.31 -2.06
N LYS A 2 -24.60 18.03 -3.23
CA LYS A 2 -25.98 17.52 -3.34
C LYS A 2 -26.06 16.06 -3.81
N GLN A 3 -24.99 15.58 -4.42
CA GLN A 3 -24.86 14.24 -4.99
C GLN A 3 -23.44 13.73 -4.72
N THR A 4 -23.26 12.41 -4.73
CA THR A 4 -21.94 11.76 -4.64
C THR A 4 -21.04 12.09 -5.82
N LEU A 5 -19.73 11.91 -5.62
CA LEU A 5 -18.72 12.09 -6.66
C LEU A 5 -18.88 11.06 -7.78
N THR A 6 -18.41 11.37 -8.99
CA THR A 6 -18.36 10.40 -10.09
C THR A 6 -17.42 9.23 -9.79
N PHE A 7 -17.72 8.06 -10.35
CA PHE A 7 -16.85 6.88 -10.28
C PHE A 7 -16.21 6.59 -11.64
N THR A 8 -14.90 6.33 -11.63
CA THR A 8 -14.14 5.85 -12.78
C THR A 8 -13.37 4.59 -12.34
N PRO A 9 -13.54 3.45 -13.02
CA PRO A 9 -12.80 2.22 -12.71
C PRO A 9 -11.29 2.40 -12.85
N SER A 10 -10.52 1.53 -12.20
CA SER A 10 -9.06 1.51 -12.32
C SER A 10 -8.58 1.08 -13.72
N VAL A 11 -7.43 1.61 -14.13
CA VAL A 11 -6.72 1.19 -15.36
C VAL A 11 -6.16 -0.24 -15.28
N ILE A 12 -6.04 -0.79 -14.07
CA ILE A 12 -5.62 -2.18 -13.85
C ILE A 12 -6.85 -3.06 -13.57
N PRO A 13 -6.83 -4.32 -14.01
CA PRO A 13 -7.97 -5.23 -13.89
C PRO A 13 -8.17 -5.78 -12.47
N SER A 14 -7.14 -5.75 -11.62
CA SER A 14 -7.22 -6.27 -10.26
C SER A 14 -6.34 -5.43 -9.33
N THR A 15 -6.87 -5.15 -8.14
CA THR A 15 -6.13 -4.53 -7.02
C THR A 15 -5.62 -5.56 -6.02
N ALA A 16 -5.87 -6.85 -6.27
CA ALA A 16 -5.51 -7.91 -5.35
C ALA A 16 -4.00 -8.14 -5.31
N SER A 17 -3.54 -8.57 -4.14
CA SER A 17 -2.13 -8.91 -3.99
C SER A 17 -1.86 -10.19 -4.75
N ARG A 18 -0.75 -10.20 -5.48
CA ARG A 18 -0.26 -11.41 -6.17
C ARG A 18 0.58 -12.33 -5.26
N LEU A 19 0.76 -11.96 -4.00
CA LEU A 19 1.53 -12.75 -3.04
C LEU A 19 0.78 -14.06 -2.74
N ASP A 20 1.49 -15.18 -2.71
CA ASP A 20 0.95 -16.53 -2.45
C ASP A 20 1.37 -17.03 -1.05
N PRO A 21 0.57 -16.83 0.01
CA PRO A 21 0.93 -17.23 1.38
C PRO A 21 1.35 -18.70 1.49
N ASP A 22 0.72 -19.59 0.73
CA ASP A 22 1.03 -21.02 0.77
C ASP A 22 2.46 -21.28 0.23
N ALA A 23 2.92 -20.51 -0.75
CA ALA A 23 4.29 -20.58 -1.23
C ALA A 23 5.30 -20.09 -0.18
N PHE A 24 4.91 -19.14 0.66
CA PHE A 24 5.76 -18.68 1.76
C PHE A 24 5.91 -19.76 2.83
N ASP A 25 4.82 -20.43 3.21
CA ASP A 25 4.86 -21.54 4.17
C ASP A 25 5.74 -22.68 3.65
N ARG A 26 5.59 -23.07 2.38
CA ARG A 26 6.48 -24.05 1.72
C ARG A 26 7.95 -23.61 1.73
N SER A 27 8.21 -22.31 1.56
CA SER A 27 9.55 -21.74 1.62
C SER A 27 10.16 -21.88 3.02
N LEU A 28 9.38 -21.64 4.06
CA LEU A 28 9.80 -21.75 5.46
C LEU A 28 10.06 -23.21 5.86
N GLU A 29 9.16 -24.12 5.50
CA GLU A 29 9.32 -25.56 5.73
C GLU A 29 10.61 -26.09 5.08
N ALA A 30 10.84 -25.77 3.80
CA ALA A 30 12.06 -26.16 3.10
C ALA A 30 13.32 -25.58 3.75
N PHE A 31 13.25 -24.38 4.34
CA PHE A 31 14.37 -23.80 5.07
C PHE A 31 14.70 -24.61 6.33
N ASN A 32 13.68 -24.94 7.12
CA ASN A 32 13.81 -25.70 8.36
C ASN A 32 14.36 -27.12 8.11
N GLU A 33 14.00 -27.72 6.97
CA GLU A 33 14.54 -28.99 6.50
C GLU A 33 15.95 -28.88 5.87
N LYS A 34 16.57 -27.69 5.90
CA LYS A 34 17.89 -27.41 5.32
C LYS A 34 17.94 -27.55 3.79
N ARG A 35 16.79 -27.56 3.11
CA ARG A 35 16.65 -27.52 1.64
C ARG A 35 16.67 -26.06 1.15
N TYR A 36 17.79 -25.37 1.40
CA TYR A 36 17.89 -23.91 1.21
C TYR A 36 17.62 -23.41 -0.21
N ARG A 37 17.98 -24.20 -1.23
CA ARG A 37 17.69 -23.84 -2.62
C ARG A 37 16.19 -23.87 -2.90
N ASP A 38 15.52 -24.94 -2.50
CA ASP A 38 14.07 -25.10 -2.68
C ASP A 38 13.33 -24.01 -1.91
N SER A 39 13.79 -23.71 -0.69
CA SER A 39 13.30 -22.60 0.12
C SER A 39 13.37 -21.27 -0.64
N PHE A 40 14.54 -20.91 -1.18
CA PHE A 40 14.70 -19.67 -1.94
C PHE A 40 13.82 -19.62 -3.21
N LEU A 41 13.70 -20.74 -3.93
CA LEU A 41 12.85 -20.80 -5.12
C LEU A 41 11.37 -20.65 -4.77
N ALA A 42 10.90 -21.27 -3.68
CA ALA A 42 9.54 -21.09 -3.18
C ALA A 42 9.28 -19.65 -2.70
N LEU A 43 10.29 -18.95 -2.16
CA LEU A 43 10.17 -17.51 -1.86
C LEU A 43 9.93 -16.67 -3.13
N LEU A 44 10.59 -17.00 -4.25
CA LEU A 44 10.31 -16.31 -5.52
C LEU A 44 8.90 -16.61 -6.02
N ASP A 45 8.40 -17.83 -5.81
CA ASP A 45 7.03 -18.21 -6.15
C ASP A 45 6.00 -17.49 -5.25
N PHE A 46 6.32 -17.26 -3.97
CA PHE A 46 5.53 -16.40 -3.07
C PHE A 46 5.37 -14.98 -3.61
N ILE A 47 6.44 -14.40 -4.15
CA ILE A 47 6.42 -13.01 -4.63
C ILE A 47 5.58 -12.86 -5.91
N GLY A 48 5.62 -13.86 -6.78
CA GLY A 48 4.85 -13.85 -8.02
C GLY A 48 4.92 -15.18 -8.78
N LYS A 49 3.75 -15.70 -9.11
CA LYS A 49 3.62 -16.92 -9.91
C LYS A 49 4.32 -16.77 -11.27
N GLY A 50 5.16 -17.76 -11.63
CA GLY A 50 5.84 -17.81 -12.92
C GLY A 50 7.06 -16.88 -13.06
N LEU A 51 7.41 -16.14 -12.01
CA LEU A 51 8.53 -15.20 -12.01
C LEU A 51 9.86 -15.91 -12.31
N ARG A 52 10.06 -17.08 -11.72
CA ARG A 52 11.23 -17.94 -11.96
C ARG A 52 11.39 -18.32 -13.43
N THR A 53 10.29 -18.66 -14.11
CA THR A 53 10.33 -19.08 -15.52
C THR A 53 10.56 -17.90 -16.44
N ARG A 54 10.01 -16.73 -16.12
CA ARG A 54 10.09 -15.52 -16.95
C ARG A 54 11.46 -14.85 -16.87
N TYR A 55 12.12 -14.90 -15.71
CA TYR A 55 13.35 -14.13 -15.44
C TYR A 55 14.55 -14.98 -15.01
N GLY A 56 14.36 -16.28 -14.80
CA GLY A 56 15.42 -17.20 -14.43
C GLY A 56 16.11 -17.83 -15.64
N ASN A 57 17.35 -18.28 -15.44
CA ASN A 57 18.01 -19.19 -16.36
C ASN A 57 17.43 -20.62 -16.25
N ALA A 58 17.77 -21.49 -17.21
CA ALA A 58 17.29 -22.88 -17.26
C ALA A 58 17.57 -23.67 -15.96
N ASP A 59 18.70 -23.39 -15.31
CA ASP A 59 19.10 -24.05 -14.07
C ASP A 59 18.49 -23.43 -12.81
N ALA A 60 17.70 -22.34 -12.91
CA ALA A 60 17.16 -21.61 -11.77
C ALA A 60 18.22 -21.25 -10.71
N THR A 61 19.37 -20.75 -11.18
CA THR A 61 20.52 -20.30 -10.37
C THR A 61 20.87 -18.84 -10.59
N ALA A 62 20.31 -18.19 -11.61
CA ALA A 62 20.48 -16.79 -11.90
C ALA A 62 19.15 -16.19 -12.36
N PHE A 63 18.81 -15.01 -11.84
CA PHE A 63 17.57 -14.29 -12.13
C PHE A 63 17.87 -12.82 -12.42
N GLU A 64 17.23 -12.25 -13.42
CA GLU A 64 17.26 -10.80 -13.70
C GLU A 64 15.85 -10.24 -13.75
N ILE A 65 15.40 -9.70 -12.62
CA ILE A 65 13.99 -9.37 -12.37
C ILE A 65 13.85 -7.84 -12.34
N PRO A 66 13.09 -7.25 -13.27
CA PRO A 66 12.84 -5.81 -13.25
C PRO A 66 11.93 -5.41 -12.08
N HIS A 67 12.19 -4.24 -11.50
CA HIS A 67 11.35 -3.60 -10.50
C HIS A 67 11.38 -2.09 -10.74
N GLY A 68 10.32 -1.55 -11.35
CA GLY A 68 10.25 -0.14 -11.67
C GLY A 68 11.46 0.32 -12.47
N SER A 69 12.27 1.18 -11.86
CA SER A 69 13.47 1.75 -12.46
C SER A 69 14.75 0.91 -12.38
N ILE A 70 14.76 -0.15 -11.59
CA ILE A 70 15.94 -1.00 -11.39
C ILE A 70 15.74 -2.42 -11.92
N VAL A 71 16.85 -3.15 -12.06
CA VAL A 71 16.83 -4.59 -12.34
C VAL A 71 17.60 -5.30 -11.25
N VAL A 72 16.91 -6.17 -10.51
CA VAL A 72 17.51 -6.98 -9.44
C VAL A 72 18.10 -8.24 -10.05
N ARG A 73 19.41 -8.40 -9.92
CA ARG A 73 20.16 -9.57 -10.33
C ARG A 73 20.39 -10.45 -9.12
N ILE A 74 19.92 -11.69 -9.19
CA ILE A 74 20.09 -12.67 -8.12
C ILE A 74 20.88 -13.85 -8.66
N ARG A 75 21.87 -14.32 -7.90
CA ARG A 75 22.64 -15.52 -8.23
C ARG A 75 22.80 -16.42 -7.01
N THR A 76 22.64 -17.71 -7.22
CA THR A 76 22.94 -18.76 -6.25
C THR A 76 24.11 -19.59 -6.78
N ASP A 77 25.35 -19.18 -6.46
CA ASP A 77 26.58 -19.86 -6.88
C ASP A 77 27.44 -20.25 -5.67
N GLY A 78 28.19 -21.35 -5.77
CA GLY A 78 29.18 -21.73 -4.75
C GLY A 78 28.65 -21.86 -3.31
N GLY A 79 27.36 -22.20 -3.12
CA GLY A 79 26.73 -22.27 -1.80
C GLY A 79 26.39 -20.92 -1.18
N ARG A 80 26.31 -19.85 -1.98
CA ARG A 80 26.00 -18.48 -1.55
C ARG A 80 24.87 -17.88 -2.39
N LEU A 81 24.14 -16.95 -1.78
CA LEU A 81 23.19 -16.07 -2.42
C LEU A 81 23.84 -14.70 -2.61
N ARG A 82 23.77 -14.16 -3.83
CA ARG A 82 24.20 -12.81 -4.19
C ARG A 82 23.05 -12.06 -4.82
N ILE A 83 22.79 -10.86 -4.32
CA ILE A 83 21.79 -9.94 -4.84
C ILE A 83 22.52 -8.64 -5.20
N GLU A 84 22.36 -8.20 -6.44
CA GLU A 84 22.93 -6.96 -6.95
C GLU A 84 21.87 -6.20 -7.74
N ALA A 85 21.75 -4.90 -7.57
CA ALA A 85 20.94 -4.06 -8.44
C ALA A 85 21.75 -2.83 -8.88
N PRO A 86 22.01 -2.64 -10.19
CA PRO A 86 22.58 -1.40 -10.70
C PRO A 86 21.64 -0.23 -10.40
N PHE A 87 22.19 0.87 -9.90
CA PHE A 87 21.41 2.04 -9.48
C PHE A 87 21.71 3.26 -10.36
N LEU A 88 22.78 4.01 -10.04
CA LEU A 88 23.05 5.32 -10.64
C LEU A 88 24.53 5.51 -10.99
N GLU A 89 24.78 6.17 -12.11
CA GLU A 89 26.09 6.72 -12.47
C GLU A 89 26.21 8.14 -11.93
N LEU A 90 27.38 8.43 -11.34
CA LEU A 90 27.63 9.69 -10.67
C LEU A 90 27.67 10.86 -11.67
N PRO A 91 27.07 12.00 -11.31
CA PRO A 91 27.10 13.20 -12.13
C PRO A 91 28.46 13.90 -12.00
N GLY A 92 28.81 14.70 -13.02
CA GLY A 92 30.00 15.56 -12.93
C GLY A 92 29.87 16.67 -11.88
N LYS A 93 28.67 17.28 -11.76
CA LYS A 93 28.32 18.27 -10.73
C LYS A 93 27.35 17.64 -9.73
N GLY A 94 27.43 18.00 -8.44
CA GLY A 94 26.52 17.45 -7.42
C GLY A 94 26.90 16.09 -6.86
N ARG A 95 28.06 15.54 -7.27
CA ARG A 95 28.59 14.25 -6.79
C ARG A 95 28.69 14.14 -5.27
N ILE A 96 29.24 15.15 -4.60
CA ILE A 96 29.46 15.11 -3.15
C ILE A 96 28.12 15.04 -2.39
N PRO A 97 27.13 15.93 -2.66
CA PRO A 97 25.79 15.79 -2.10
C PRO A 97 25.15 14.43 -2.36
N LEU A 98 25.26 13.91 -3.59
CA LEU A 98 24.73 12.60 -3.96
C LEU A 98 25.35 11.48 -3.12
N LEU A 99 26.68 11.43 -3.05
CA LEU A 99 27.40 10.41 -2.26
C LEU A 99 27.08 10.51 -0.77
N ARG A 100 26.88 11.72 -0.24
CA ARG A 100 26.41 11.91 1.14
C ARG A 100 25.03 11.30 1.34
N GLN A 101 24.10 11.55 0.41
CA GLN A 101 22.76 10.96 0.48
C GLN A 101 22.81 9.43 0.40
N ALA A 102 23.62 8.87 -0.52
CA ALA A 102 23.82 7.42 -0.60
C ALA A 102 24.41 6.83 0.70
N ALA A 103 25.34 7.55 1.35
CA ALA A 103 25.87 7.14 2.66
C ALA A 103 24.81 7.18 3.77
N VAL A 104 23.91 8.18 3.76
CA VAL A 104 22.78 8.22 4.71
C VAL A 104 21.85 7.03 4.52
N LEU A 105 21.56 6.64 3.27
CA LEU A 105 20.74 5.45 2.98
C LEU A 105 21.37 4.17 3.54
N ASN A 106 22.69 4.03 3.50
CA ASN A 106 23.38 2.88 4.10
C ASN A 106 23.36 2.85 5.63
N ILE A 107 23.08 3.98 6.30
CA ILE A 107 23.07 4.06 7.77
C ILE A 107 21.65 3.96 8.31
N CYS A 108 20.70 4.63 7.65
CA CYS A 108 19.34 4.81 8.17
C CYS A 108 18.24 4.29 7.22
N GLY A 109 18.57 4.03 5.95
CA GLY A 109 17.58 3.75 4.91
C GLY A 109 17.35 2.27 4.62
N MET A 110 18.29 1.40 5.01
CA MET A 110 18.25 -0.04 4.79
C MET A 110 18.95 -0.76 5.93
N ASP A 111 18.52 -1.98 6.26
CA ASP A 111 19.07 -2.74 7.38
C ASP A 111 20.28 -3.60 6.99
N LEU A 112 20.11 -4.39 5.94
CA LEU A 112 21.06 -5.42 5.51
C LEU A 112 21.74 -5.16 4.16
N PRO A 113 21.02 -4.72 3.11
CA PRO A 113 21.68 -4.39 1.85
C PRO A 113 22.45 -3.08 1.97
N ARG A 114 23.41 -2.87 1.06
CA ARG A 114 24.23 -1.65 1.02
C ARG A 114 24.39 -1.14 -0.40
N ILE A 115 24.49 0.18 -0.53
CA ILE A 115 24.95 0.85 -1.74
C ILE A 115 26.47 0.86 -1.73
N VAL A 116 27.10 0.35 -2.79
CA VAL A 116 28.54 0.42 -3.00
C VAL A 116 28.88 1.27 -4.22
N LEU A 117 30.05 1.89 -4.19
CA LEU A 117 30.63 2.61 -5.32
C LEU A 117 31.67 1.72 -6.02
N ARG A 118 31.45 1.41 -7.29
CA ARG A 118 32.43 0.73 -8.16
C ARG A 118 32.76 1.65 -9.34
N GLY A 119 33.93 2.27 -9.28
CA GLY A 119 34.31 3.34 -10.22
C GLY A 119 33.40 4.55 -10.07
N GLU A 120 32.62 4.85 -11.11
CA GLU A 120 31.67 5.98 -11.15
C GLU A 120 30.21 5.54 -10.99
N ARG A 121 29.98 4.30 -10.56
CA ARG A 121 28.64 3.69 -10.55
C ARG A 121 28.27 3.14 -9.18
N LEU A 122 27.05 3.40 -8.77
CA LEU A 122 26.44 2.92 -7.54
C LEU A 122 25.62 1.65 -7.80
N TYR A 123 25.76 0.68 -6.91
CA TYR A 123 25.04 -0.59 -6.95
C TYR A 123 24.50 -0.91 -5.56
N PHE A 124 23.28 -1.42 -5.48
CA PHE A 124 22.83 -2.14 -4.29
C PHE A 124 23.44 -3.53 -4.27
N GLU A 125 23.86 -4.00 -3.10
CA GLU A 125 24.44 -5.32 -2.90
C GLU A 125 23.96 -5.96 -1.60
N TYR A 126 23.78 -7.28 -1.66
CA TYR A 126 23.69 -8.16 -0.50
C TYR A 126 24.28 -9.54 -0.84
N GLU A 127 25.01 -10.14 0.08
CA GLU A 127 25.53 -11.51 -0.07
C GLU A 127 25.47 -12.26 1.27
N CYS A 128 25.06 -13.53 1.24
CA CYS A 128 25.22 -14.43 2.38
C CYS A 128 25.32 -15.91 1.96
N PRO A 129 25.86 -16.80 2.83
CA PRO A 129 25.79 -18.24 2.63
C PRO A 129 24.34 -18.74 2.54
N MET A 130 24.08 -19.78 1.74
CA MET A 130 22.73 -20.36 1.58
C MET A 130 22.11 -20.82 2.90
N THR A 131 22.93 -21.24 3.87
CA THR A 131 22.49 -21.62 5.22
C THR A 131 21.86 -20.47 6.01
N LEU A 132 22.09 -19.22 5.61
CA LEU A 132 21.50 -18.05 6.24
C LEU A 132 20.35 -17.46 5.42
N VAL A 133 19.91 -18.09 4.34
CA VAL A 133 18.86 -17.57 3.43
C VAL A 133 17.46 -17.83 4.02
N HIS A 134 17.21 -17.33 5.23
CA HIS A 134 15.88 -17.43 5.84
C HIS A 134 14.87 -16.62 4.99
N PRO A 135 13.73 -17.21 4.56
CA PRO A 135 12.82 -16.58 3.59
C PRO A 135 12.42 -15.15 3.96
N ALA A 136 12.08 -14.96 5.23
CA ALA A 136 11.71 -13.66 5.76
C ALA A 136 12.75 -12.58 5.56
N LYS A 137 13.98 -12.88 5.95
CA LYS A 137 15.10 -11.97 5.86
C LYS A 137 15.36 -11.57 4.40
N ILE A 138 15.27 -12.55 3.50
CA ILE A 138 15.56 -12.31 2.08
C ILE A 138 14.44 -11.51 1.42
N TYR A 139 13.18 -11.75 1.77
CA TYR A 139 12.08 -10.88 1.34
C TYR A 139 12.32 -9.43 1.76
N TYR A 140 12.72 -9.18 3.02
CA TYR A 140 13.05 -7.83 3.49
C TYR A 140 14.24 -7.22 2.76
N VAL A 141 15.32 -7.97 2.52
CA VAL A 141 16.45 -7.49 1.71
C VAL A 141 16.01 -7.08 0.31
N LEU A 142 15.19 -7.91 -0.35
CA LEU A 142 14.67 -7.60 -1.68
C LEU A 142 13.77 -6.36 -1.65
N ARG A 143 12.91 -6.24 -0.63
CA ARG A 143 12.05 -5.08 -0.41
C ARG A 143 12.86 -3.80 -0.24
N ASP A 144 13.86 -3.80 0.64
CA ASP A 144 14.71 -2.64 0.91
C ASP A 144 15.41 -2.16 -0.37
N ILE A 145 15.98 -3.08 -1.16
CA ILE A 145 16.62 -2.76 -2.44
C ILE A 145 15.60 -2.18 -3.43
N CYS A 146 14.45 -2.84 -3.58
CA CYS A 146 13.42 -2.47 -4.53
C CYS A 146 12.81 -1.10 -4.21
N HIS A 147 12.27 -0.94 -3.00
CA HIS A 147 11.59 0.29 -2.57
C HIS A 147 12.55 1.48 -2.47
N THR A 148 13.79 1.26 -1.98
CA THR A 148 14.80 2.33 -1.93
C THR A 148 15.27 2.70 -3.34
N GLY A 149 15.51 1.71 -4.19
CA GLY A 149 15.94 1.93 -5.57
C GLY A 149 14.93 2.74 -6.37
N ASP A 150 13.66 2.36 -6.32
CA ASP A 150 12.60 3.02 -7.10
C ASP A 150 12.20 4.40 -6.53
N ARG A 151 12.28 4.58 -5.20
CA ARG A 151 11.98 5.89 -4.60
C ARG A 151 13.05 6.93 -4.87
N TYR A 152 14.32 6.53 -4.79
CA TYR A 152 15.44 7.47 -4.79
C TYR A 152 16.09 7.67 -6.16
N ASP A 153 15.90 6.79 -7.14
CA ASP A 153 16.49 7.01 -8.47
C ASP A 153 15.96 8.32 -9.09
N ASP A 154 14.65 8.54 -9.00
CA ASP A 154 13.91 9.67 -9.50
C ASP A 154 14.34 10.97 -8.81
N GLU A 155 14.47 10.92 -7.49
CA GLU A 155 14.97 12.03 -6.69
C GLU A 155 16.42 12.37 -7.08
N PHE A 156 17.28 11.37 -7.25
CA PHE A 156 18.69 11.59 -7.53
C PHE A 156 18.93 12.10 -8.96
N VAL A 157 18.16 11.60 -9.93
CA VAL A 157 18.17 12.11 -11.31
C VAL A 157 17.73 13.57 -11.33
N THR A 158 16.63 13.89 -10.65
CA THR A 158 16.05 15.24 -10.68
C THR A 158 16.90 16.25 -9.91
N LYS A 159 17.32 15.92 -8.68
CA LYS A 159 18.04 16.87 -7.79
C LYS A 159 19.54 16.94 -8.04
N PHE A 160 20.16 15.82 -8.40
CA PHE A 160 21.62 15.73 -8.53
C PHE A 160 22.09 15.51 -9.96
N HIS A 161 21.18 15.37 -10.93
CA HIS A 161 21.51 15.10 -12.34
C HIS A 161 22.27 13.78 -12.54
N ALA A 162 22.05 12.81 -11.65
CA ALA A 162 22.55 11.46 -11.81
C ALA A 162 21.97 10.81 -13.08
N ARG A 163 22.64 9.78 -13.61
CA ARG A 163 22.10 8.99 -14.72
C ARG A 163 21.77 7.60 -14.25
N ARG A 164 20.62 7.06 -14.66
CA ARG A 164 20.28 5.66 -14.40
C ARG A 164 21.24 4.74 -15.14
N ILE A 165 21.73 3.70 -14.47
CA ILE A 165 22.58 2.68 -15.11
C ILE A 165 21.73 1.74 -15.97
N CYS A 166 20.49 1.49 -15.55
CA CYS A 166 19.50 0.69 -16.26
C CYS A 166 18.30 1.55 -16.61
N GLU A 167 17.78 1.39 -17.83
CA GLU A 167 16.51 2.01 -18.19
C GLU A 167 15.35 1.21 -17.58
N PRO A 168 14.36 1.89 -16.97
CA PRO A 168 13.15 1.25 -16.47
C PRO A 168 12.46 0.48 -17.61
N ARG A 169 12.03 -0.76 -17.34
CA ARG A 169 11.20 -1.50 -18.31
C ARG A 169 9.76 -1.03 -18.19
N ILE A 170 9.39 -0.07 -19.02
CA ILE A 170 8.05 0.50 -19.06
C ILE A 170 7.24 -0.06 -20.23
N GLU A 171 5.96 -0.30 -19.98
CA GLU A 171 4.95 -0.52 -21.00
C GLU A 171 4.07 0.73 -21.06
N ARG A 172 4.21 1.50 -22.15
CA ARG A 172 3.42 2.71 -22.34
C ARG A 172 1.98 2.36 -22.71
N TYR A 173 1.03 3.11 -22.16
CA TYR A 173 -0.35 3.05 -22.60
C TYR A 173 -0.48 3.56 -24.04
N ASP A 174 -1.48 3.03 -24.77
CA ASP A 174 -1.84 3.57 -26.07
C ASP A 174 -2.41 5.00 -25.95
N ALA A 175 -2.43 5.73 -27.06
CA ALA A 175 -2.84 7.13 -27.08
C ALA A 175 -4.30 7.33 -26.64
N GLU A 176 -5.17 6.36 -26.91
CA GLU A 176 -6.59 6.42 -26.53
C GLU A 176 -6.74 6.30 -25.00
N MET A 177 -6.04 5.35 -24.39
CA MET A 177 -5.98 5.15 -22.96
C MET A 177 -5.39 6.37 -22.26
N VAL A 178 -4.28 6.93 -22.76
CA VAL A 178 -3.69 8.15 -22.20
C VAL A 178 -4.69 9.31 -22.24
N ALA A 179 -5.35 9.55 -23.37
CA ALA A 179 -6.35 10.62 -23.49
C ALA A 179 -7.53 10.41 -22.51
N ARG A 180 -8.02 9.17 -22.37
CA ARG A 180 -9.07 8.83 -21.40
C ARG A 180 -8.63 9.10 -19.96
N LEU A 181 -7.41 8.69 -19.58
CA LEU A 181 -6.88 8.91 -18.23
C LEU A 181 -6.64 10.39 -17.94
N CYS A 182 -6.03 11.14 -18.86
CA CYS A 182 -5.88 12.59 -18.73
C CYS A 182 -7.23 13.28 -18.54
N GLY A 183 -8.23 12.91 -19.35
CA GLY A 183 -9.61 13.39 -19.21
C GLY A 183 -10.22 13.06 -17.84
N ALA A 184 -10.06 11.82 -17.37
CA ALA A 184 -10.57 11.38 -16.08
C ALA A 184 -9.90 12.10 -14.89
N ILE A 185 -8.58 12.32 -14.95
CA ILE A 185 -7.84 13.07 -13.92
C ILE A 185 -8.35 14.51 -13.85
N ARG A 186 -8.48 15.20 -14.98
CA ARG A 186 -8.98 16.59 -15.01
C ARG A 186 -10.41 16.69 -14.52
N ALA A 187 -11.28 15.80 -15.00
CA ALA A 187 -12.67 15.74 -14.55
C ALA A 187 -12.76 15.52 -13.02
N ALA A 188 -11.90 14.65 -12.48
CA ALA A 188 -11.83 14.40 -11.05
C ALA A 188 -11.36 15.64 -10.27
N CYS A 189 -10.33 16.35 -10.75
CA CYS A 189 -9.86 17.60 -10.16
C CYS A 189 -10.94 18.69 -10.20
N ASP A 190 -11.58 18.91 -11.35
CA ASP A 190 -12.62 19.93 -11.53
C ASP A 190 -13.82 19.68 -10.62
N GLU A 191 -14.25 18.42 -10.50
CA GLU A 191 -15.30 18.02 -9.58
C GLU A 191 -14.91 18.24 -8.12
N GLY A 192 -13.75 17.74 -7.70
CA GLY A 192 -13.27 17.88 -6.33
C GLY A 192 -13.12 19.35 -5.93
N LEU A 193 -12.56 20.19 -6.79
CA LEU A 193 -12.39 21.62 -6.55
C LEU A 193 -13.73 22.35 -6.42
N ARG A 194 -14.71 22.02 -7.28
CA ARG A 194 -16.04 22.63 -7.24
C ARG A 194 -16.77 22.30 -5.94
N GLU A 195 -16.80 21.02 -5.56
CA GLU A 195 -17.48 20.59 -4.33
C GLU A 195 -16.77 21.09 -3.07
N ALA A 196 -15.43 21.09 -3.06
CA ALA A 196 -14.66 21.63 -1.94
C ALA A 196 -14.83 23.15 -1.79
N ALA A 197 -14.97 23.90 -2.89
CA ALA A 197 -15.21 25.35 -2.84
C ALA A 197 -16.56 25.68 -2.17
N ALA A 198 -17.60 24.88 -2.42
CA ALA A 198 -18.90 25.06 -1.77
C ALA A 198 -18.78 24.99 -0.24
N PHE A 199 -18.08 23.97 0.28
CA PHE A 199 -17.89 23.81 1.72
C PHE A 199 -16.91 24.81 2.34
N GLN A 200 -15.91 25.28 1.59
CA GLN A 200 -15.03 26.37 2.05
C GLN A 200 -15.80 27.68 2.25
N ASN A 201 -16.75 28.01 1.35
CA ASN A 201 -17.60 29.19 1.49
C ASN A 201 -18.48 29.13 2.75
N GLU A 202 -18.91 27.93 3.13
CA GLU A 202 -19.66 27.64 4.36
C GLU A 202 -18.75 27.50 5.60
N ARG A 203 -17.43 27.68 5.44
CA ARG A 203 -16.39 27.46 6.47
C ARG A 203 -16.36 26.03 7.03
N ASN A 204 -16.92 25.06 6.32
CA ASN A 204 -16.84 23.65 6.65
C ASN A 204 -15.59 23.00 6.02
N TYR A 205 -14.44 23.34 6.60
CA TYR A 205 -13.16 22.87 6.09
C TYR A 205 -12.93 21.37 6.29
N GLY A 206 -13.66 20.70 7.19
CA GLY A 206 -13.59 19.25 7.36
C GLY A 206 -14.12 18.50 6.13
N TYR A 207 -15.28 18.91 5.62
CA TYR A 207 -15.82 18.36 4.37
C TYR A 207 -15.00 18.76 3.15
N ALA A 208 -14.52 20.00 3.10
CA ALA A 208 -13.64 20.44 2.02
C ALA A 208 -12.34 19.61 1.99
N TRP A 209 -11.74 19.33 3.15
CA TRP A 209 -10.60 18.44 3.28
C TRP A 209 -10.92 17.04 2.77
N ASN A 210 -12.04 16.45 3.21
CA ASN A 210 -12.43 15.09 2.81
C ASN A 210 -12.60 14.97 1.30
N ILE A 211 -13.25 15.96 0.65
CA ILE A 211 -13.43 15.97 -0.80
C ILE A 211 -12.09 16.04 -1.53
N ILE A 212 -11.19 16.93 -1.10
CA ILE A 212 -9.89 17.08 -1.76
C ILE A 212 -9.04 15.82 -1.56
N ALA A 213 -8.97 15.28 -0.34
CA ALA A 213 -8.27 14.04 -0.06
C ALA A 213 -8.82 12.88 -0.91
N THR A 214 -10.15 12.69 -0.89
CA THR A 214 -10.84 11.68 -1.71
C THR A 214 -10.54 11.86 -3.20
N THR A 215 -10.48 13.10 -3.69
CA THR A 215 -10.17 13.38 -5.10
C THR A 215 -8.77 12.92 -5.47
N LEU A 216 -7.76 13.18 -4.63
CA LEU A 216 -6.39 12.75 -4.89
C LEU A 216 -6.25 11.22 -4.79
N LEU A 217 -6.85 10.61 -3.76
CA LEU A 217 -6.85 9.15 -3.59
C LEU A 217 -7.55 8.44 -4.76
N ARG A 218 -8.68 8.98 -5.23
CA ARG A 218 -9.40 8.51 -6.42
C ARG A 218 -8.52 8.56 -7.68
N ILE A 219 -7.73 9.61 -7.85
CA ILE A 219 -6.78 9.72 -8.97
C ILE A 219 -5.70 8.63 -8.88
N CYS A 220 -5.14 8.40 -7.69
CA CYS A 220 -4.18 7.31 -7.47
C CYS A 220 -4.79 5.93 -7.78
N TYR A 221 -6.05 5.71 -7.40
CA TYR A 221 -6.79 4.49 -7.72
C TYR A 221 -7.00 4.32 -9.24
N LEU A 222 -7.54 5.35 -9.91
CA LEU A 222 -7.99 5.21 -11.30
C LEU A 222 -6.81 5.14 -12.28
N ALA A 223 -5.80 6.00 -12.09
CA ALA A 223 -4.74 6.22 -13.08
C ALA A 223 -3.47 5.41 -12.80
N ARG A 224 -3.28 4.93 -11.56
CA ARG A 224 -2.05 4.23 -11.11
C ARG A 224 -0.78 4.95 -11.58
N PRO A 225 -0.63 6.25 -11.27
CA PRO A 225 0.48 7.06 -11.78
C PRO A 225 1.83 6.49 -11.33
N GLN A 226 2.86 6.80 -12.09
CA GLN A 226 4.23 6.33 -11.88
C GLN A 226 5.22 7.51 -11.81
N GLY A 227 6.39 7.25 -11.24
CA GLY A 227 7.51 8.19 -11.21
C GLY A 227 7.18 9.53 -10.53
N GLN A 228 7.58 10.65 -11.16
CA GLN A 228 7.37 11.98 -10.58
C GLN A 228 5.91 12.36 -10.36
N LEU A 229 4.98 11.86 -11.17
CA LEU A 229 3.55 12.15 -10.98
C LEU A 229 3.04 11.52 -9.68
N LEU A 230 3.42 10.26 -9.41
CA LEU A 230 3.12 9.57 -8.16
C LEU A 230 3.78 10.28 -6.97
N ASN A 231 5.08 10.58 -7.05
CA ASN A 231 5.81 11.28 -5.99
C ASN A 231 5.19 12.63 -5.60
N ARG A 232 4.65 13.36 -6.59
CA ARG A 232 3.95 14.64 -6.36
C ARG A 232 2.59 14.43 -5.69
N LEU A 233 1.83 13.41 -6.10
CA LEU A 233 0.56 13.03 -5.49
C LEU A 233 0.76 12.58 -4.03
N ASP A 234 1.71 11.69 -3.77
CA ASP A 234 2.00 11.18 -2.42
C ASP A 234 2.40 12.31 -1.48
N ARG A 235 3.21 13.25 -1.96
CA ARG A 235 3.55 14.45 -1.18
C ARG A 235 2.31 15.29 -0.87
N ALA A 236 1.45 15.52 -1.85
CA ALA A 236 0.24 16.31 -1.65
C ALA A 236 -0.73 15.64 -0.67
N ILE A 237 -0.89 14.31 -0.76
CA ILE A 237 -1.67 13.52 0.19
C ILE A 237 -1.05 13.61 1.58
N HIS A 238 0.26 13.42 1.73
CA HIS A 238 0.93 13.55 3.02
C HIS A 238 0.85 14.97 3.61
N GLU A 239 0.88 16.01 2.78
CA GLU A 239 0.67 17.39 3.22
C GLU A 239 -0.76 17.63 3.72
N LEU A 240 -1.75 16.88 3.24
CA LEU A 240 -3.12 16.93 3.75
C LEU A 240 -3.24 16.39 5.18
N ASP A 241 -2.29 15.58 5.63
CA ASP A 241 -2.29 14.95 6.96
C ASP A 241 -1.45 15.71 8.00
N ARG A 242 -0.93 16.89 7.65
CA ARG A 242 -0.08 17.70 8.54
C ARG A 242 -0.90 18.33 9.68
N GLU A 243 -0.78 17.77 10.87
CA GLU A 243 -1.47 18.25 12.09
C GLU A 243 -0.97 19.62 12.60
N ASP A 244 0.28 19.96 12.34
CA ASP A 244 0.90 21.21 12.80
C ASP A 244 0.50 22.43 11.98
N ILE A 245 -0.27 22.23 10.90
CA ILE A 245 -0.75 23.29 10.01
C ILE A 245 -2.26 23.46 10.19
N PRO A 246 -2.77 24.70 10.29
CA PRO A 246 -4.21 24.93 10.36
C PRO A 246 -4.94 24.32 9.17
N LEU A 247 -6.03 23.60 9.45
CA LEU A 247 -6.85 22.94 8.45
C LEU A 247 -7.24 23.80 7.22
N PRO A 248 -7.68 25.07 7.36
CA PRO A 248 -7.98 25.90 6.19
C PRO A 248 -6.77 26.07 5.25
N GLU A 249 -5.57 26.14 5.81
CA GLU A 249 -4.33 26.24 5.05
C GLU A 249 -3.99 24.91 4.37
N VAL A 250 -4.15 23.78 5.07
CA VAL A 250 -4.00 22.43 4.51
C VAL A 250 -4.93 22.22 3.31
N VAL A 251 -6.22 22.55 3.47
CA VAL A 251 -7.21 22.48 2.38
C VAL A 251 -6.83 23.38 1.21
N SER A 252 -6.36 24.60 1.49
CA SER A 252 -5.92 25.54 0.46
C SER A 252 -4.75 25.00 -0.36
N ARG A 253 -3.76 24.38 0.31
CA ARG A 253 -2.62 23.72 -0.35
C ARG A 253 -3.07 22.55 -1.22
N GLY A 254 -3.93 21.67 -0.71
CA GLY A 254 -4.52 20.58 -1.48
C GLY A 254 -5.31 21.05 -2.70
N CYS A 255 -6.14 22.09 -2.54
CA CYS A 255 -6.84 22.71 -3.67
C CYS A 255 -5.86 23.31 -4.70
N SER A 256 -4.76 23.92 -4.23
CA SER A 256 -3.73 24.46 -5.11
C SER A 256 -3.02 23.38 -5.91
N PHE A 257 -2.73 22.24 -5.27
CA PHE A 257 -2.19 21.08 -5.94
C PHE A 257 -3.16 20.51 -6.98
N ALA A 258 -4.42 20.29 -6.62
CA ALA A 258 -5.45 19.78 -7.53
C ALA A 258 -5.66 20.71 -8.75
N ARG A 259 -5.62 22.04 -8.55
CA ARG A 259 -5.64 23.02 -9.66
C ARG A 259 -4.43 22.88 -10.58
N THR A 260 -3.25 22.72 -10.00
CA THR A 260 -2.01 22.55 -10.76
C THR A 260 -2.06 21.24 -11.57
N LEU A 261 -2.51 20.16 -10.95
CA LEU A 261 -2.65 18.84 -11.58
C LEU A 261 -3.66 18.88 -12.74
N GLY A 262 -4.84 19.49 -12.53
CA GLY A 262 -5.86 19.63 -13.58
C GLY A 262 -5.43 20.52 -14.75
N ALA A 263 -4.47 21.43 -14.54
CA ALA A 263 -3.95 22.32 -15.56
C ALA A 263 -2.76 21.77 -16.37
N MET A 264 -2.21 20.61 -15.98
CA MET A 264 -1.11 19.97 -16.72
C MET A 264 -1.54 19.58 -18.14
N SER A 265 -0.61 19.65 -19.09
CA SER A 265 -0.86 19.19 -20.48
C SER A 265 -0.98 17.67 -20.56
N ASP A 266 -1.50 17.16 -21.68
CA ASP A 266 -1.57 15.71 -21.91
C ASP A 266 -0.17 15.09 -21.92
N GLU A 267 0.82 15.78 -22.48
CA GLU A 267 2.21 15.34 -22.50
C GLU A 267 2.79 15.25 -21.09
N GLU A 268 2.57 16.27 -20.26
CA GLU A 268 3.06 16.28 -18.87
C GLU A 268 2.42 15.19 -18.02
N LEU A 269 1.12 14.92 -18.20
CA LEU A 269 0.45 13.82 -17.50
C LEU A 269 0.92 12.46 -18.03
N ALA A 270 1.04 12.32 -19.35
CA ALA A 270 1.46 11.07 -20.00
C ALA A 270 2.85 10.60 -19.56
N GLU A 271 3.75 11.51 -19.16
CA GLU A 271 5.04 11.16 -18.58
C GLU A 271 4.93 10.23 -17.38
N GLY A 272 3.85 10.33 -16.59
CA GLY A 272 3.58 9.48 -15.42
C GLY A 272 2.55 8.38 -15.65
N LEU A 273 2.05 8.20 -16.88
CA LEU A 273 1.00 7.23 -17.20
C LEU A 273 1.57 6.08 -18.03
N TYR A 274 2.13 5.09 -17.34
CA TYR A 274 2.66 3.87 -17.93
C TYR A 274 2.58 2.72 -16.92
N ARG A 275 2.79 1.49 -17.39
CA ARG A 275 2.95 0.31 -16.54
C ARG A 275 4.42 0.00 -16.36
N ILE A 276 4.76 -0.48 -15.17
CA ILE A 276 6.07 -1.04 -14.85
C ILE A 276 5.92 -2.50 -14.48
N GLU A 277 6.99 -3.24 -14.68
CA GLU A 277 7.12 -4.53 -14.00
C GLU A 277 7.54 -4.27 -12.55
N THR A 278 6.72 -4.74 -11.60
CA THR A 278 7.00 -4.65 -10.17
C THR A 278 7.54 -6.00 -9.72
N PHE A 279 8.73 -6.08 -9.12
CA PHE A 279 9.20 -7.32 -8.45
C PHE A 279 8.68 -7.47 -7.01
N ILE A 280 8.81 -6.47 -6.15
CA ILE A 280 8.26 -6.50 -4.80
C ILE A 280 7.05 -5.56 -4.75
N PRO A 281 5.86 -6.01 -4.31
CA PRO A 281 4.71 -5.11 -4.16
C PRO A 281 5.05 -3.91 -3.28
N GLU A 282 4.60 -2.73 -3.67
CA GLU A 282 4.75 -1.51 -2.86
C GLU A 282 3.77 -1.50 -1.69
N LYS A 283 2.56 -1.99 -1.93
CA LYS A 283 1.48 -2.03 -0.95
C LYS A 283 1.50 -3.35 -0.20
N SER A 284 1.01 -3.30 1.04
CA SER A 284 0.82 -4.50 1.83
C SER A 284 -0.44 -5.24 1.37
N ARG A 285 -0.39 -6.58 1.41
CA ARG A 285 -1.56 -7.42 1.21
C ARG A 285 -2.53 -7.21 2.37
N ALA A 286 -3.76 -6.79 2.07
CA ALA A 286 -4.82 -6.76 3.07
C ALA A 286 -5.52 -8.13 3.16
N THR A 287 -5.90 -8.50 4.38
CA THR A 287 -6.84 -9.59 4.66
C THR A 287 -8.21 -9.04 4.99
N LEU A 288 -9.26 -9.85 4.85
CA LEU A 288 -10.61 -9.46 5.29
C LEU A 288 -10.59 -8.98 6.75
N LYS A 289 -9.93 -9.74 7.64
CA LYS A 289 -9.85 -9.39 9.05
C LYS A 289 -9.19 -8.02 9.29
N SER A 290 -8.05 -7.76 8.63
CA SER A 290 -7.39 -6.45 8.75
C SER A 290 -8.25 -5.31 8.20
N ILE A 291 -9.04 -5.57 7.15
CA ILE A 291 -9.97 -4.58 6.58
C ILE A 291 -11.09 -4.30 7.58
N GLN A 292 -11.71 -5.34 8.14
CA GLN A 292 -12.76 -5.22 9.16
C GLN A 292 -12.28 -4.44 10.39
N ASP A 293 -11.09 -4.75 10.89
CA ASP A 293 -10.52 -4.04 12.03
C ASP A 293 -10.32 -2.55 11.72
N ALA A 294 -9.80 -2.23 10.54
CA ALA A 294 -9.59 -0.86 10.09
C ALA A 294 -10.86 -0.12 9.67
N PHE A 295 -11.96 -0.83 9.40
CA PHE A 295 -13.25 -0.25 9.01
C PHE A 295 -14.20 -0.10 10.21
N SER A 296 -13.98 -0.84 11.30
CA SER A 296 -14.89 -0.95 12.45
C SER A 296 -15.47 0.38 12.97
N GLU A 297 -14.63 1.37 13.31
CA GLU A 297 -15.11 2.67 13.81
C GLU A 297 -15.80 3.48 12.70
N SER A 298 -15.24 3.47 11.49
CA SER A 298 -15.83 4.14 10.33
C SER A 298 -17.20 3.56 9.96
N ALA A 299 -17.38 2.25 10.04
CA ALA A 299 -18.64 1.55 9.77
C ALA A 299 -19.71 1.92 10.80
N ALA A 300 -19.38 1.85 12.10
CA ALA A 300 -20.28 2.26 13.18
C ALA A 300 -20.75 3.71 13.00
N ARG A 301 -19.83 4.61 12.63
CA ARG A 301 -20.18 6.02 12.38
C ARG A 301 -21.08 6.19 11.16
N CYS A 302 -20.85 5.44 10.09
CA CYS A 302 -21.68 5.53 8.88
C CYS A 302 -23.11 5.05 9.15
N ALA A 303 -23.27 3.98 9.92
CA ALA A 303 -24.57 3.49 10.35
C ALA A 303 -25.30 4.52 11.23
N GLU A 304 -24.63 5.09 12.24
CA GLU A 304 -25.20 6.13 13.11
C GLU A 304 -25.59 7.39 12.31
N ALA A 305 -24.76 7.79 11.34
CA ALA A 305 -25.06 8.92 10.45
C ALA A 305 -26.29 8.64 9.58
N LEU A 306 -26.44 7.42 9.07
CA LEU A 306 -27.58 7.01 8.25
C LEU A 306 -28.88 7.03 9.07
N GLU A 307 -28.87 6.51 10.30
CA GLU A 307 -30.02 6.56 11.22
C GLU A 307 -30.47 7.99 11.52
N ARG A 308 -29.50 8.90 11.67
CA ARG A 308 -29.73 10.34 11.89
C ARG A 308 -30.09 11.10 10.61
N LYS A 309 -30.12 10.43 9.46
CA LYS A 309 -30.31 11.01 8.11
C LYS A 309 -29.24 12.05 7.75
N ASP A 310 -28.06 11.95 8.34
CA ASP A 310 -26.89 12.70 7.88
C ASP A 310 -26.21 11.96 6.72
N TYR A 311 -26.87 12.01 5.58
CA TYR A 311 -26.45 11.33 4.36
C TYR A 311 -25.09 11.84 3.85
N ALA A 312 -24.75 13.10 4.13
CA ALA A 312 -23.48 13.70 3.71
C ALA A 312 -22.31 13.06 4.46
N VAL A 313 -22.43 12.89 5.78
CA VAL A 313 -21.41 12.23 6.60
C VAL A 313 -21.24 10.78 6.17
N CYS A 314 -22.34 10.05 5.99
CA CYS A 314 -22.31 8.66 5.55
C CYS A 314 -21.56 8.53 4.20
N CYS A 315 -21.99 9.28 3.18
CA CYS A 315 -21.37 9.20 1.85
C CYS A 315 -19.89 9.61 1.84
N LEU A 316 -19.54 10.76 2.43
CA LEU A 316 -18.16 11.27 2.42
C LEU A 316 -17.22 10.38 3.23
N SER A 317 -17.69 9.83 4.35
CA SER A 317 -16.91 8.91 5.17
C SER A 317 -16.60 7.63 4.43
N THR A 318 -17.62 7.00 3.85
CA THR A 318 -17.49 5.70 3.18
C THR A 318 -16.64 5.81 1.92
N VAL A 319 -16.93 6.79 1.05
CA VAL A 319 -16.17 6.96 -0.20
C VAL A 319 -14.70 7.25 0.08
N TYR A 320 -14.41 8.13 1.04
CA TYR A 320 -13.04 8.38 1.47
C TYR A 320 -12.39 7.07 1.94
N LYS A 321 -13.06 6.29 2.80
CA LYS A 321 -12.50 5.09 3.41
C LYS A 321 -12.17 4.02 2.37
N PHE A 322 -13.01 3.86 1.36
CA PHE A 322 -12.77 2.96 0.24
C PHE A 322 -11.52 3.36 -0.56
N TYR A 323 -11.37 4.64 -0.90
CA TYR A 323 -10.17 5.10 -1.62
C TYR A 323 -8.90 5.12 -0.76
N GLU A 324 -9.01 5.39 0.55
CA GLU A 324 -7.92 5.25 1.52
C GLU A 324 -7.42 3.81 1.57
N MET A 325 -8.33 2.83 1.54
CA MET A 325 -7.97 1.40 1.51
C MET A 325 -7.18 1.06 0.24
N TYR A 326 -7.69 1.43 -0.94
CA TYR A 326 -6.98 1.21 -2.20
C TYR A 326 -5.62 1.90 -2.27
N TYR A 327 -5.47 3.06 -1.62
CA TYR A 327 -4.20 3.78 -1.57
C TYR A 327 -3.17 3.03 -0.73
N ASN A 328 -3.56 2.51 0.43
CA ASN A 328 -2.64 1.91 1.40
C ASN A 328 -2.40 0.40 1.21
N SER A 329 -3.28 -0.32 0.53
CA SER A 329 -3.23 -1.79 0.50
C SER A 329 -3.66 -2.39 -0.83
N ASP A 330 -3.17 -3.61 -1.07
CA ASP A 330 -3.69 -4.49 -2.11
C ASP A 330 -4.97 -5.16 -1.56
N VAL A 331 -6.10 -4.95 -2.25
CA VAL A 331 -7.44 -5.30 -1.77
C VAL A 331 -7.89 -6.64 -2.38
N PRO A 332 -8.34 -7.63 -1.58
CA PRO A 332 -8.86 -8.90 -2.07
C PRO A 332 -10.00 -8.74 -3.08
N GLU A 333 -10.11 -9.65 -4.05
CA GLU A 333 -11.06 -9.54 -5.16
C GLU A 333 -12.52 -9.46 -4.71
N GLN A 334 -12.91 -10.24 -3.69
CA GLN A 334 -14.28 -10.20 -3.16
C GLN A 334 -14.62 -8.82 -2.56
N VAL A 335 -13.67 -8.21 -1.85
CA VAL A 335 -13.85 -6.88 -1.26
C VAL A 335 -13.82 -5.79 -2.33
N ASP A 336 -12.93 -5.91 -3.32
CA ASP A 336 -12.88 -4.98 -4.45
C ASP A 336 -14.19 -5.00 -5.25
N ALA A 337 -14.79 -6.17 -5.47
CA ALA A 337 -16.08 -6.29 -6.14
C ALA A 337 -17.18 -5.51 -5.41
N VAL A 338 -17.30 -5.68 -4.09
CA VAL A 338 -18.29 -4.95 -3.27
C VAL A 338 -18.05 -3.44 -3.32
N ILE A 339 -16.80 -3.00 -3.10
CA ILE A 339 -16.45 -1.58 -3.09
C ILE A 339 -16.71 -0.94 -4.46
N SER A 340 -16.19 -1.54 -5.54
CA SER A 340 -16.33 -1.02 -6.90
C SER A 340 -17.79 -0.97 -7.35
N GLN A 341 -18.59 -1.99 -7.02
CA GLN A 341 -20.02 -2.01 -7.29
C GLN A 341 -20.75 -0.91 -6.51
N ALA A 342 -20.46 -0.73 -5.23
CA ALA A 342 -21.07 0.31 -4.41
C ALA A 342 -20.72 1.72 -4.91
N LEU A 343 -19.45 1.95 -5.29
CA LEU A 343 -19.01 3.22 -5.88
C LEU A 343 -19.70 3.46 -7.23
N ALA A 344 -19.83 2.44 -8.08
CA ALA A 344 -20.52 2.56 -9.37
C ALA A 344 -22.02 2.84 -9.21
N GLN A 345 -22.69 2.14 -8.30
CA GLN A 345 -24.12 2.30 -8.07
C GLN A 345 -24.45 3.63 -7.40
N SER A 346 -23.61 4.09 -6.48
CA SER A 346 -23.81 5.35 -5.77
C SER A 346 -23.39 6.57 -6.58
N ALA A 347 -22.55 6.44 -7.62
CA ALA A 347 -21.98 7.56 -8.37
C ALA A 347 -23.02 8.55 -8.90
N SER A 348 -22.77 9.85 -8.68
CA SER A 348 -23.63 10.96 -9.13
C SER A 348 -25.10 10.87 -8.70
N ARG A 349 -25.42 10.08 -7.68
CA ARG A 349 -26.77 10.01 -7.10
C ARG A 349 -26.95 11.03 -5.98
N PRO A 350 -28.20 11.45 -5.71
CA PRO A 350 -28.52 12.22 -4.51
C PRO A 350 -27.99 11.53 -3.25
N LEU A 351 -27.50 12.31 -2.28
CA LEU A 351 -26.89 11.75 -1.06
C LEU A 351 -27.83 10.79 -0.31
N GLU A 352 -29.12 11.09 -0.28
CA GLU A 352 -30.15 10.25 0.36
C GLU A 352 -30.30 8.88 -0.30
N GLU A 353 -30.13 8.78 -1.62
CA GLU A 353 -30.20 7.51 -2.35
C GLU A 353 -28.87 6.75 -2.30
N ALA A 354 -27.76 7.48 -2.22
CA ALA A 354 -26.41 6.90 -2.22
C ALA A 354 -25.98 6.38 -0.84
N ALA A 355 -26.39 7.04 0.25
CA ALA A 355 -25.94 6.69 1.59
C ALA A 355 -26.31 5.26 2.00
N PRO A 356 -27.54 4.74 1.77
CA PRO A 356 -27.85 3.34 2.04
C PRO A 356 -26.96 2.38 1.25
N LEU A 357 -26.79 2.60 -0.06
CA LEU A 357 -25.96 1.73 -0.92
C LEU A 357 -24.51 1.62 -0.43
N LEU A 358 -23.95 2.75 0.03
CA LEU A 358 -22.59 2.80 0.56
C LEU A 358 -22.49 2.16 1.95
N ASN A 359 -23.51 2.33 2.79
CA ASN A 359 -23.56 1.72 4.12
C ASN A 359 -23.73 0.20 4.01
N ASP A 360 -24.62 -0.29 3.15
CA ASP A 360 -24.85 -1.72 2.90
C ASP A 360 -23.54 -2.40 2.44
N ALA A 361 -22.76 -1.74 1.60
CA ALA A 361 -21.45 -2.23 1.17
C ALA A 361 -20.43 -2.29 2.32
N MET A 362 -20.46 -1.31 3.22
CA MET A 362 -19.64 -1.31 4.43
C MET A 362 -20.04 -2.47 5.36
N GLU A 363 -21.34 -2.68 5.57
CA GLU A 363 -21.88 -3.77 6.38
C GLU A 363 -21.53 -5.15 5.80
N CYS A 364 -21.72 -5.34 4.50
CA CYS A 364 -21.33 -6.56 3.78
C CYS A 364 -19.85 -6.93 4.02
N ILE A 365 -18.94 -5.95 3.96
CA ILE A 365 -17.51 -6.16 4.26
C ILE A 365 -17.29 -6.50 5.75
N MET A 366 -18.00 -5.80 6.65
CA MET A 366 -17.90 -6.02 8.10
C MET A 366 -18.41 -7.41 8.53
N GLU A 367 -19.47 -7.90 7.89
CA GLU A 367 -20.05 -9.24 8.13
C GLU A 367 -19.26 -10.34 7.42
N GLY A 368 -18.57 -10.00 6.32
CA GLY A 368 -17.87 -10.96 5.49
C GLY A 368 -18.81 -11.82 4.63
N ASP A 369 -20.04 -11.37 4.43
CA ASP A 369 -21.05 -12.04 3.60
C ASP A 369 -21.01 -11.49 2.18
N PHE A 370 -20.18 -12.11 1.33
CA PHE A 370 -20.00 -11.70 -0.06
C PHE A 370 -21.01 -12.37 -1.01
N GLY A 371 -21.98 -13.10 -0.48
CA GLY A 371 -22.81 -14.04 -1.25
C GLY A 371 -22.01 -15.26 -1.71
N GLU A 372 -22.66 -16.42 -1.79
CA GLU A 372 -22.09 -17.55 -2.52
C GLU A 372 -22.00 -17.14 -4.01
N GLU A 373 -20.83 -17.32 -4.64
CA GLU A 373 -20.80 -17.45 -6.09
C GLU A 373 -21.87 -18.50 -6.43
N GLU A 374 -22.83 -18.18 -7.29
CA GLU A 374 -23.66 -19.21 -7.93
C GLU A 374 -22.70 -20.06 -8.76
N ASP A 375 -21.98 -20.96 -8.08
CA ASP A 375 -21.31 -22.10 -8.67
C ASP A 375 -22.44 -22.86 -9.35
N GLY A 376 -22.50 -22.77 -10.67
CA GLY A 376 -23.37 -23.56 -11.53
C GLY A 376 -22.98 -25.02 -11.39
N GLY A 377 -23.29 -25.61 -10.24
CA GLY A 377 -23.09 -26.99 -9.91
C GLY A 377 -24.12 -27.82 -10.65
N ASP A 378 -23.71 -28.37 -11.79
CA ASP A 378 -24.35 -29.55 -12.35
C ASP A 378 -24.32 -30.66 -11.29
N GLU A 379 -25.47 -30.88 -10.63
CA GLU A 379 -25.71 -32.03 -9.78
C GLU A 379 -25.63 -33.32 -10.61
N ALA A 380 -24.69 -34.20 -10.26
CA ALA A 380 -24.80 -35.63 -10.50
C ALA A 380 -24.73 -36.37 -9.15
N PRO A 381 -25.74 -37.18 -8.78
CA PRO A 381 -25.90 -37.66 -7.41
C PRO A 381 -25.13 -38.97 -7.18
N SER A 382 -24.51 -39.11 -6.00
CA SER A 382 -24.08 -40.42 -5.50
C SER A 382 -24.33 -40.57 -4.00
N ALA A 383 -25.47 -41.20 -3.72
CA ALA A 383 -25.73 -42.22 -2.72
C ALA A 383 -24.96 -42.23 -1.37
N LYS A 384 -25.77 -42.09 -0.31
CA LYS A 384 -25.54 -42.45 1.10
C LYS A 384 -24.85 -43.81 1.31
N ALA A 385 -23.96 -43.87 2.30
CA ALA A 385 -23.90 -44.97 3.27
C ALA A 385 -23.32 -44.48 4.60
N SER A 386 -23.83 -45.05 5.68
CA SER A 386 -23.91 -44.53 7.04
C SER A 386 -22.97 -45.21 8.04
N ALA A 387 -22.73 -44.49 9.14
CA ALA A 387 -22.64 -44.96 10.54
C ALA A 387 -21.32 -45.57 11.06
N GLY A 388 -20.96 -45.14 12.27
CA GLY A 388 -20.01 -45.85 13.14
C GLY A 388 -19.33 -44.94 14.18
N GLU A 389 -19.93 -44.85 15.36
CA GLU A 389 -19.50 -44.09 16.55
C GLU A 389 -18.16 -44.56 17.17
N ALA A 390 -17.59 -43.65 17.98
CA ALA A 390 -17.07 -43.88 19.34
C ALA A 390 -15.60 -43.47 19.61
N ALA A 391 -15.46 -42.40 20.40
CA ALA A 391 -14.35 -42.19 21.35
C ALA A 391 -14.58 -43.11 22.60
N PRO A 392 -13.69 -43.25 23.62
CA PRO A 392 -12.65 -42.30 24.03
C PRO A 392 -11.33 -42.85 24.66
N SER A 393 -10.44 -41.90 24.96
CA SER A 393 -9.53 -41.77 26.11
C SER A 393 -8.49 -42.86 26.43
N GLY A 394 -7.24 -42.41 26.56
CA GLY A 394 -6.16 -43.09 27.30
C GLY A 394 -4.98 -42.16 27.54
N GLU A 395 -4.84 -41.70 28.78
CA GLU A 395 -3.69 -40.94 29.31
C GLU A 395 -2.40 -41.78 29.32
N ALA A 396 -1.23 -41.18 29.10
CA ALA A 396 0.00 -41.61 29.78
C ALA A 396 1.10 -40.54 29.73
N SER A 397 1.66 -40.35 30.92
CA SER A 397 2.65 -39.39 31.40
C SER A 397 4.12 -39.63 30.98
N ALA A 398 4.83 -38.51 30.83
CA ALA A 398 6.17 -38.15 31.32
C ALA A 398 7.42 -38.98 30.94
N SER A 399 8.42 -38.29 30.37
CA SER A 399 9.80 -38.28 30.90
C SER A 399 10.65 -37.16 30.26
N GLU A 400 11.16 -36.24 31.09
CA GLU A 400 12.22 -35.28 30.75
C GLU A 400 13.61 -35.92 30.88
N ALA A 401 14.50 -35.62 29.94
CA ALA A 401 15.92 -35.30 30.20
C ALA A 401 16.57 -34.65 28.95
N PRO A 402 17.66 -33.88 29.11
CA PRO A 402 17.95 -32.66 28.35
C PRO A 402 18.99 -32.85 27.25
N ASP A 403 19.04 -31.92 26.28
CA ASP A 403 20.26 -31.12 26.01
C ASP A 403 20.12 -30.22 24.75
N THR A 404 20.34 -28.92 24.99
CA THR A 404 21.00 -27.93 24.13
C THR A 404 20.90 -28.04 22.60
N GLU A 405 20.02 -27.25 22.00
CA GLU A 405 20.29 -26.59 20.72
C GLU A 405 19.79 -25.14 20.79
N ALA A 406 20.65 -24.20 20.41
CA ALA A 406 20.29 -22.81 20.19
C ALA A 406 19.32 -22.73 19.00
N GLY A 407 18.03 -22.88 19.30
CA GLY A 407 16.96 -22.77 18.31
C GLY A 407 16.98 -21.41 17.67
N ALA A 408 17.03 -21.38 16.33
CA ALA A 408 16.53 -20.25 15.57
C ALA A 408 15.09 -20.04 16.03
N ALA A 409 14.83 -18.93 16.74
CA ALA A 409 13.52 -18.62 17.25
C ALA A 409 12.53 -18.60 16.07
N GLU A 410 11.47 -19.42 16.15
CA GLU A 410 10.37 -19.33 15.21
C GLU A 410 9.83 -17.90 15.19
N PRO A 411 9.57 -17.31 14.01
CA PRO A 411 9.01 -15.97 13.94
C PRO A 411 7.67 -15.96 14.67
N THR A 412 7.53 -15.01 15.60
CA THR A 412 6.31 -14.86 16.41
C THR A 412 5.11 -14.59 15.50
N PRO A 413 3.86 -14.86 15.95
CA PRO A 413 2.65 -14.51 15.19
C PRO A 413 2.64 -13.05 14.74
N LEU A 414 3.13 -12.14 15.58
CA LEU A 414 3.31 -10.72 15.28
C LEU A 414 4.36 -10.44 14.18
N GLN A 415 5.45 -11.23 14.14
CA GLN A 415 6.42 -11.16 13.04
C GLN A 415 5.88 -11.76 11.76
N ARG A 416 5.03 -12.80 11.84
CA ARG A 416 4.30 -13.33 10.68
C ARG A 416 3.29 -12.30 10.18
N GLU A 417 2.50 -11.67 11.05
CA GLU A 417 1.54 -10.61 10.71
C GLU A 417 2.21 -9.33 10.15
N ALA A 418 3.36 -8.92 10.72
CA ALA A 418 4.17 -7.82 10.18
C ALA A 418 4.84 -8.15 8.83
N MET A 419 4.97 -9.45 8.53
CA MET A 419 5.45 -9.97 7.25
C MET A 419 4.34 -10.27 6.24
N THR A 420 3.12 -10.53 6.71
CA THR A 420 1.93 -10.85 5.91
C THR A 420 0.96 -9.68 5.77
N GLY A 421 1.30 -8.48 6.26
CA GLY A 421 0.67 -7.23 5.84
C GLY A 421 -0.26 -6.55 6.84
N VAL A 422 0.03 -6.55 8.14
CA VAL A 422 -0.68 -5.65 9.08
C VAL A 422 0.20 -4.47 9.46
N LEU A 423 0.02 -3.37 8.72
CA LEU A 423 0.10 -1.99 9.22
C LEU A 423 -0.69 -1.14 8.22
N LEU A 424 -2.01 -1.28 8.22
CA LEU A 424 -2.85 -0.13 7.89
C LEU A 424 -2.46 0.91 8.94
N GLN A 425 -1.79 1.98 8.53
CA GLN A 425 -1.54 3.14 9.40
C GLN A 425 -2.88 3.85 9.65
N SER A 426 -3.80 3.16 10.34
CA SER A 426 -5.07 3.72 10.77
C SER A 426 -4.84 4.43 12.09
N GLY A 427 -5.18 5.72 12.13
CA GLY A 427 -5.36 6.35 13.43
C GLY A 427 -5.66 7.84 13.44
N PHE A 428 -5.58 8.55 12.32
CA PHE A 428 -5.81 10.00 12.33
C PHE A 428 -7.21 10.41 11.84
N LEU A 429 -7.73 9.83 10.75
CA LEU A 429 -9.02 10.31 10.23
C LEU A 429 -10.21 10.02 11.13
N GLU A 430 -10.17 8.90 11.85
CA GLU A 430 -11.14 8.59 12.89
C GLU A 430 -11.11 9.63 14.03
N ARG A 431 -9.93 10.08 14.45
CA ARG A 431 -9.79 11.17 15.45
C ARG A 431 -10.24 12.53 14.94
N TYR A 432 -10.06 12.78 13.65
CA TYR A 432 -10.36 14.06 13.03
C TYR A 432 -11.86 14.23 12.74
N MET A 433 -12.51 13.21 12.17
CA MET A 433 -13.96 13.17 11.95
C MET A 433 -14.74 13.26 13.28
N LYS A 434 -14.16 12.76 14.38
CA LYS A 434 -14.71 12.84 15.75
C LYS A 434 -14.87 14.27 16.29
N GLN A 435 -14.07 15.23 15.83
CA GLN A 435 -14.02 16.56 16.46
C GLN A 435 -14.78 17.66 15.72
N ARG A 436 -15.10 17.54 14.42
CA ARG A 436 -15.52 18.73 13.64
C ARG A 436 -16.59 18.56 12.57
N ILE A 437 -17.11 17.35 12.34
CA ILE A 437 -18.23 17.17 11.41
C ILE A 437 -19.57 17.64 12.00
N HIS A 438 -19.71 17.60 13.32
CA HIS A 438 -20.83 18.21 14.03
C HIS A 438 -20.31 19.33 14.93
N GLY A 439 -20.39 20.57 14.45
CA GLY A 439 -20.16 21.72 15.31
C GLY A 439 -21.23 21.75 16.41
N THR A 440 -20.82 21.51 17.65
CA THR A 440 -21.46 22.10 18.83
C THR A 440 -20.41 22.44 19.88
N GLU A 441 -20.35 23.74 20.16
CA GLU A 441 -19.77 24.43 21.32
C GLU A 441 -18.25 24.58 21.44
N ALA A 442 -17.83 25.85 21.42
CA ALA A 442 -16.56 26.34 21.92
C ALA A 442 -16.81 26.97 23.32
N PRO A 443 -15.75 27.38 24.06
CA PRO A 443 -14.97 26.55 24.97
C PRO A 443 -15.15 27.03 26.42
N ASP A 444 -15.43 26.15 27.38
CA ASP A 444 -15.36 26.53 28.78
C ASP A 444 -13.98 26.22 29.38
N ALA A 445 -13.28 27.31 29.66
CA ALA A 445 -12.15 27.37 30.54
C ALA A 445 -12.59 27.02 31.98
N ALA A 446 -12.10 25.91 32.53
CA ALA A 446 -11.84 25.76 33.96
C ALA A 446 -11.17 24.41 34.26
N GLY A 447 -9.98 24.46 34.88
CA GLY A 447 -9.60 23.43 35.85
C GLY A 447 -8.27 22.73 35.65
N ALA A 448 -7.27 23.21 36.40
CA ALA A 448 -6.14 22.47 36.99
C ALA A 448 -4.99 22.04 36.05
N ALA A 449 -3.71 22.28 36.35
CA ALA A 449 -3.08 22.85 37.53
C ALA A 449 -1.66 23.32 37.16
N GLU A 450 -1.23 24.38 37.85
CA GLU A 450 0.15 24.86 37.94
C GLU A 450 1.13 23.74 38.28
N ARG A 451 2.34 23.79 37.69
CA ARG A 451 3.63 23.78 38.42
C ARG A 451 4.81 24.05 37.47
N PRO A 452 5.96 24.54 37.99
CA PRO A 452 6.69 25.66 37.41
C PRO A 452 8.01 25.26 36.72
N ASP A 453 8.48 26.16 35.86
CA ASP A 453 9.87 26.24 35.41
C ASP A 453 10.86 26.38 36.58
N PRO A 454 11.99 25.65 36.58
CA PRO A 454 13.20 26.09 37.24
C PRO A 454 14.19 26.63 36.21
N LYS A 455 14.48 27.92 36.38
CA LYS A 455 15.57 28.65 35.73
C LYS A 455 16.93 27.95 35.90
N GLN A 456 17.75 28.19 34.88
CA GLN A 456 19.22 28.14 34.86
C GLN A 456 19.89 28.46 36.21
N THR A 457 20.91 27.69 36.56
CA THR A 457 22.13 28.23 37.18
C THR A 457 23.36 27.39 36.83
N GLU A 458 24.41 28.13 36.55
CA GLU A 458 25.82 27.80 36.33
C GLU A 458 26.39 26.69 37.24
N ARG A 459 27.06 25.70 36.66
CA ARG A 459 28.52 25.46 36.73
C ARG A 459 28.93 24.21 35.96
#